data_AF-A0A3C1SUF2-F1
#
_entry.id   AF-A0A3C1SUF2-F1
#
_cell.length_a   1.000
_cell.length_b   1.000
_cell.length_c   1.000
_cell.angle_alpha   90.00
_cell.angle_beta   90.00
_cell.angle_gamma   90.00
#
_symmetry.space_group_name_H-M   'P 1'
#
loop_
_entity.id
_entity.type
_entity.pdbx_description
1 polymer ?
#
loop_
_entity_poly.entity_id
_entity_poly.type
_entity_poly.pdbx_seq_one_letter_code
_entity_poly.pdbx_strand_id
1 'polypeptide(L)' 'ALGAALGVIAVAVRQELVLFVMGGVFVMETVSVILQVGSFKLTGRRIFRMAPLH' A
#
# COMPACT_ATOMS: atom_id res chain seq x y z
N ALA A 1 -9.20 9.21 5.58
CA ALA A 1 -9.07 10.69 5.55
C ALA A 1 -7.60 11.14 5.47
N LEU A 2 -6.71 10.66 6.35
CA LEU A 2 -5.31 11.11 6.40
C LEU A 2 -4.49 10.83 5.13
N GLY A 3 -4.60 9.65 4.51
CA GLY A 3 -3.87 9.34 3.26
C GLY A 3 -4.26 10.23 2.08
N ALA A 4 -5.55 10.55 1.95
CA ALA A 4 -6.04 11.48 0.94
C ALA A 4 -5.54 12.92 1.19
N ALA A 5 -5.54 13.37 2.45
CA ALA A 5 -5.01 14.67 2.83
C ALA A 5 -3.49 14.78 2.57
N LEU A 6 -2.72 13.76 2.93
CA LEU A 6 -1.27 13.71 2.65
C LEU A 6 -0.99 13.72 1.14
N GLY A 7 -1.78 12.99 0.34
CA GLY A 7 -1.68 13.00 -1.12
C GLY A 7 -1.94 14.39 -1.72
N VAL A 8 -2.97 15.10 -1.27
CA VAL A 8 -3.29 16.46 -1.73
C VAL A 8 -2.18 17.45 -1.36
N ILE A 9 -1.66 17.39 -0.13
CA ILE A 9 -0.57 18.28 0.31
C ILE A 9 0.71 18.01 -0.47
N ALA A 10 1.07 16.76 -0.71
CA ALA A 10 2.29 16.41 -1.45
C ALA A 10 2.24 16.84 -2.92
N VAL A 11 1.06 16.80 -3.56
CA VAL A 11 0.84 17.39 -4.90
C VAL A 11 0.95 18.92 -4.85
N ALA A 12 0.33 19.56 -3.85
CA ALA A 12 0.34 21.02 -3.72
C ALA A 12 1.73 21.62 -3.49
N VAL A 13 2.62 20.91 -2.76
CA VAL A 13 3.99 21.35 -2.47
C VAL A 13 4.97 20.97 -3.61
N ARG A 14 4.49 20.37 -4.72
CA ARG A 14 5.33 19.81 -5.81
C ARG A 14 6.40 18.83 -5.31
N GLN A 15 6.12 18.13 -4.21
CA GLN A 15 7.01 17.10 -3.67
C GLN A 15 6.76 15.78 -4.40
N GLU A 16 6.98 15.79 -5.71
CA GLU A 16 6.65 14.68 -6.62
C GLU A 16 7.39 13.40 -6.23
N LEU A 17 8.65 13.51 -5.78
CA LEU A 17 9.43 12.38 -5.28
C LEU A 17 8.85 11.78 -3.98
N VAL A 18 8.42 12.61 -3.03
CA VAL A 18 7.84 12.14 -1.77
C VAL A 18 6.47 11.50 -2.02
N LEU A 19 5.67 12.08 -2.92
CA LEU A 19 4.40 11.52 -3.35
C LEU A 19 4.59 10.14 -3.99
N PHE A 20 5.62 9.98 -4.84
CA PHE A 20 5.93 8.72 -5.50
C PHE A 20 6.34 7.64 -4.48
N VAL A 21 7.20 7.98 -3.53
CA VAL A 21 7.64 7.05 -2.47
C VAL A 21 6.48 6.67 -1.54
N MET A 22 5.73 7.65 -1.03
CA MET A 22 4.58 7.38 -0.15
C MET A 22 3.48 6.61 -0.89
N GLY A 23 3.15 7.01 -2.11
CA GLY A 23 2.18 6.33 -2.96
C GLY A 23 2.62 4.89 -3.24
N GLY A 24 3.89 4.67 -3.54
CA GLY A 24 4.47 3.34 -3.71
C GLY A 24 4.28 2.45 -2.48
N VAL A 25 4.51 2.97 -1.27
CA VAL A 25 4.29 2.22 -0.02
C VAL A 25 2.79 1.85 0.16
N PHE A 26 1.88 2.80 -0.07
CA PHE A 26 0.43 2.52 0.00
C PHE A 26 -0.04 1.50 -1.04
N VAL A 27 0.54 1.53 -2.24
CA VAL A 27 0.26 0.54 -3.29
C VAL A 27 0.78 -0.83 -2.86
N MET A 28 2.02 -0.90 -2.36
CA MET A 28 2.62 -2.16 -1.89
C MET A 28 1.83 -2.80 -0.74
N GLU A 29 1.35 -2.01 0.20
CA GLU A 29 0.41 -2.44 1.24
C GLU A 29 -0.83 -3.10 0.66
N THR A 30 -1.48 -2.40 -0.27
CA THR A 30 -2.73 -2.87 -0.88
C THR A 30 -2.50 -4.16 -1.65
N VAL A 31 -1.40 -4.22 -2.43
CA VAL A 31 -0.99 -5.42 -3.16
C VAL A 31 -0.69 -6.58 -2.22
N SER A 32 -0.04 -6.31 -1.08
CA SER A 32 0.27 -7.36 -0.10
C SER A 32 -0.99 -8.03 0.43
N VAL A 33 -2.04 -7.26 0.70
CA VAL A 33 -3.33 -7.75 1.18
C VAL A 33 -4.05 -8.53 0.09
N ILE A 34 -4.07 -8.02 -1.14
CA ILE A 34 -4.68 -8.71 -2.29
C ILE A 34 -4.01 -10.07 -2.51
N LEU A 35 -2.67 -10.11 -2.54
CA LEU A 35 -1.92 -11.34 -2.71
C LEU A 35 -2.15 -12.30 -1.54
N GLN A 36 -2.10 -11.81 -0.30
CA GLN A 36 -2.31 -12.65 0.89
C GLN A 36 -3.71 -13.28 0.89
N VAL A 37 -4.76 -12.48 0.63
CA VAL A 37 -6.15 -12.96 0.58
C VAL A 37 -6.33 -13.91 -0.61
N GLY A 38 -5.77 -13.59 -1.77
CA GLY A 38 -5.81 -14.44 -2.96
C GLY A 38 -5.16 -15.81 -2.70
N SER A 39 -3.95 -15.83 -2.13
CA SER A 39 -3.25 -17.07 -1.79
C SER A 39 -4.00 -17.88 -0.74
N PHE A 40 -4.55 -17.24 0.29
CA PHE A 40 -5.30 -17.95 1.32
C PHE A 40 -6.59 -18.57 0.76
N LYS A 41 -7.28 -17.87 -0.16
CA LYS A 41 -8.47 -18.41 -0.84
C LYS A 41 -8.15 -19.55 -1.81
N LEU A 42 -7.03 -19.48 -2.53
CA LEU A 42 -6.68 -20.46 -3.58
C LEU A 42 -5.93 -21.68 -3.04
N THR A 43 -5.02 -21.46 -2.08
CA THR A 43 -4.07 -22.49 -1.62
C THR A 43 -4.15 -22.77 -0.13
N GLY A 44 -4.88 -21.95 0.63
CA GLY A 44 -4.93 -22.02 2.10
C GLY A 44 -3.61 -21.62 2.78
N ARG A 45 -2.60 -21.17 2.03
CA ARG A 45 -1.27 -20.81 2.54
C ARG A 45 -1.09 -19.30 2.55
N ARG A 46 -0.39 -18.82 3.58
CA ARG A 46 0.04 -17.43 3.72
C ARG A 46 1.37 -17.22 2.98
N ILE A 47 1.46 -16.15 2.19
CA ILE A 47 2.69 -15.81 1.45
C ILE A 47 3.59 -14.92 2.31
N PHE A 48 2.98 -13.98 3.01
CA PHE A 48 3.63 -13.12 3.98
C PHE A 48 3.31 -13.59 5.40
N ARG A 49 4.21 -13.32 6.36
CA ARG A 49 3.96 -13.61 7.79
C ARG A 49 2.67 -12.94 8.28
N MET A 50 2.42 -11.73 7.81
CA MET A 50 1.21 -10.94 8.03
C MET A 50 0.99 -10.03 6.82
N ALA A 51 -0.27 -9.76 6.47
CA ALA A 51 -0.64 -8.70 5.56
C ALA A 51 -1.71 -7.85 6.27
N PRO A 52 -1.62 -6.52 6.28
CA PRO A 52 -0.64 -5.69 5.57
C PRO A 52 0.81 -5.85 6.09
N LEU A 53 1.80 -5.29 5.37
CA LEU A 53 3.24 -5.41 5.62
C LEU A 53 3.77 -4.50 6.74
N HIS A 54 2.96 -3.56 7.23
CA HIS A 54 3.32 -2.61 8.30
C HIS A 54 3.25 -3.20 9.71
#